data_AF-F1L0U8-F1
#
_entry.id   AF-F1L0U8-F1
#
_cell.length_a   1.000
_cell.length_b   1.000
_cell.length_c   1.000
_cell.angle_alpha   90.00
_cell.angle_beta   90.00
_cell.angle_gamma   90.00
#
_symmetry.space_group_name_H-M   'P 1'
#
loop_
_entity.id
_entity.type
_entity.pdbx_description
1 polymer ?
#
loop_
_entity_poly.entity_id
_entity_poly.type
_entity_poly.pdbx_seq_one_letter_code
_entity_poly.pdbx_strand_id
1 'polypeptide(L)'
;MRAPIRYLQKLFYLIRYIIFDILFSMKEHSVTFRCMYILYSSAWIGKWYTKRQLQRAAEKTPNGHSYKKTFHIGEIAITAVAINEDNYSYIVVCESSGDCVLVDVGDTKPVLDSLIEASYTPSAILSTHKHWDHCYGNKEALEKFPHLKIYGSKLDRPHCVNKFVKNGEVIEAGRLRFTAILVPGHTRGHIIYRLHIESGPDCLFTGDFLFVAGIGKMFEGTARRMLRSLLLLDDLPRSTLIFPGHEYSLDNIEFALTLEPSNAALLAMKRLVHDRRAHRLPSVPTTLDDEFAYNPFLRTDKQVLTNALRGLGYEVPDLAAQRSMNNEGNVNSKRNIVGEETAEKTSKLESEEGVVQEEINNEVCMVVEEVPEVTEIIENDEICGGSSKTAIGVIHVEVDESSGTNEEMTVEGIEENKLAVEEGKMNLKNSYTFRERVAVLRFLRLAKDAYAKSKEKLATEACKEET
;
A
#
# COMPACT_ATOMS: atom_id res chain seq x y z
N MET A 1 -24.14 36.53 30.29
CA MET A 1 -23.01 35.59 30.08
C MET A 1 -23.21 34.78 28.79
N ARG A 2 -22.68 35.22 27.63
CA ARG A 2 -22.71 34.45 26.35
C ARG A 2 -21.42 34.50 25.52
N ALA A 3 -20.44 35.31 25.91
CA ALA A 3 -19.14 35.43 25.24
C ALA A 3 -18.24 34.17 25.30
N PRO A 4 -18.03 33.48 26.45
CA PRO A 4 -17.04 32.41 26.53
C PRO A 4 -17.39 31.20 25.66
N ILE A 5 -18.69 30.90 25.47
CA ILE A 5 -19.14 29.82 24.58
C ILE A 5 -18.72 30.09 23.13
N ARG A 6 -18.82 31.33 22.64
CA ARG A 6 -18.37 31.69 21.27
C ARG A 6 -16.85 31.63 21.13
N TYR A 7 -16.10 31.97 22.18
CA TYR A 7 -14.64 31.84 22.18
C TYR A 7 -14.20 30.37 22.22
N LEU A 8 -14.80 29.54 23.08
CA LEU A 8 -14.59 28.10 23.11
C LEU A 8 -14.97 27.43 21.79
N GLN A 9 -16.10 27.82 21.17
CA GLN A 9 -16.48 27.35 19.84
C GLN A 9 -15.45 27.74 18.78
N LYS A 10 -14.97 28.99 18.75
CA LYS A 10 -13.89 29.41 17.83
C LYS A 10 -12.57 28.69 18.10
N LEU A 11 -12.21 28.46 19.36
CA LEU A 11 -11.00 27.74 19.75
C LEU A 11 -11.09 26.26 19.33
N PHE A 12 -12.20 25.58 19.59
CA PHE A 12 -12.47 24.24 19.05
C PHE A 12 -12.48 24.23 17.51
N TYR A 13 -12.99 25.27 16.85
CA TYR A 13 -12.99 25.37 15.39
C TYR A 13 -11.56 25.53 14.84
N LEU A 14 -10.73 26.36 15.47
CA LEU A 14 -9.33 26.59 15.10
C LEU A 14 -8.47 25.35 15.37
N ILE A 15 -8.64 24.70 16.53
CA ILE A 15 -7.98 23.44 16.87
C ILE A 15 -8.41 22.33 15.88
N ARG A 16 -9.69 22.21 15.53
CA ARG A 16 -10.17 21.25 14.49
C ARG A 16 -9.69 21.59 13.08
N TYR A 17 -9.49 22.87 12.77
CA TYR A 17 -8.95 23.31 11.47
C TYR A 17 -7.47 22.90 11.35
N ILE A 18 -6.67 23.26 12.36
CA ILE A 18 -5.23 22.99 12.41
C ILE A 18 -4.95 21.48 12.49
N ILE A 19 -5.66 20.70 13.32
CA ILE A 19 -5.40 19.27 13.52
C ILE A 19 -5.52 18.44 12.23
N PHE A 20 -6.55 18.69 11.41
CA PHE A 20 -6.87 17.78 10.31
C PHE A 20 -6.15 18.09 9.00
N ASP A 21 -5.93 19.36 8.68
CA ASP A 21 -5.14 19.71 7.50
C ASP A 21 -3.62 19.41 7.75
N ILE A 22 -3.17 19.35 9.02
CA ILE A 22 -1.81 18.87 9.42
C ILE A 22 -1.71 17.33 9.51
N LEU A 23 -2.82 16.61 9.70
CA LEU A 23 -2.86 15.15 9.94
C LEU A 23 -2.02 14.36 8.93
N PHE A 24 -2.14 14.69 7.64
CA PHE A 24 -1.48 13.98 6.55
C PHE A 24 -0.02 14.44 6.31
N SER A 25 0.36 15.61 6.82
CA SER A 25 1.75 16.13 6.77
C SER A 25 2.62 15.58 7.92
N MET A 26 2.01 15.22 9.04
CA MET A 26 2.67 14.63 10.22
C MET A 26 3.45 13.33 9.95
N LYS A 27 4.46 13.05 10.80
CA LYS A 27 5.20 11.79 10.77
C LYS A 27 4.29 10.63 11.23
N GLU A 28 4.01 9.68 10.34
CA GLU A 28 3.11 8.52 10.59
C GLU A 28 3.48 7.69 11.84
N HIS A 29 4.77 7.65 12.20
CA HIS A 29 5.25 6.91 13.37
C HIS A 29 5.07 7.66 14.70
N SER A 30 4.57 8.91 14.68
CA SER A 30 4.32 9.68 15.91
C SER A 30 3.06 9.20 16.65
N VAL A 31 3.09 9.27 17.99
CA VAL A 31 1.92 9.01 18.84
C VAL A 31 0.76 9.92 18.44
N THR A 32 1.04 11.21 18.20
CA THR A 32 0.06 12.20 17.73
C THR A 32 -0.63 11.78 16.44
N PHE A 33 0.11 11.22 15.47
CA PHE A 33 -0.50 10.71 14.23
C PHE A 33 -1.42 9.52 14.54
N ARG A 34 -0.96 8.54 15.33
CA ARG A 34 -1.79 7.38 15.72
C ARG A 34 -3.10 7.82 16.40
N CYS A 35 -3.03 8.72 17.36
CA CYS A 35 -4.21 9.25 18.05
C CYS A 35 -5.18 9.97 17.09
N MET A 36 -4.68 10.87 16.24
CA MET A 36 -5.54 11.62 15.32
C MET A 36 -6.09 10.77 14.16
N TYR A 37 -5.33 9.77 13.70
CA TYR A 37 -5.79 8.76 12.74
C TYR A 37 -6.88 7.85 13.34
N ILE A 38 -6.75 7.46 14.61
CA ILE A 38 -7.83 6.76 15.35
C ILE A 38 -9.09 7.64 15.39
N LEU A 39 -8.97 8.94 15.68
CA LEU A 39 -10.10 9.87 15.68
C LEU A 39 -10.71 10.06 14.27
N TYR A 40 -9.90 10.12 13.20
CA TYR A 40 -10.39 10.07 11.81
C TYR A 40 -11.11 8.75 11.51
N SER A 41 -10.61 7.60 11.95
CA SER A 41 -11.31 6.32 11.76
C SER A 41 -12.61 6.19 12.57
N SER A 42 -12.87 7.10 13.52
CA SER A 42 -14.03 7.03 14.41
C SER A 42 -15.35 7.46 13.74
N ALA A 43 -16.44 6.80 14.12
CA ALA A 43 -17.81 7.00 13.63
C ALA A 43 -18.35 8.44 13.71
N TRP A 44 -17.79 9.28 14.60
CA TRP A 44 -18.27 10.64 14.87
C TRP A 44 -17.39 11.72 14.24
N ILE A 45 -16.07 11.68 14.50
CA ILE A 45 -15.16 12.76 14.11
C ILE A 45 -14.77 12.64 12.63
N GLY A 46 -14.43 11.43 12.16
CA GLY A 46 -14.16 11.17 10.74
C GLY A 46 -15.36 11.47 9.85
N LYS A 47 -16.57 11.11 10.31
CA LYS A 47 -17.81 11.45 9.61
C LYS A 47 -18.01 12.96 9.47
N TRP A 48 -17.77 13.72 10.53
CA TRP A 48 -17.85 15.18 10.47
C TRP A 48 -16.78 15.79 9.54
N TYR A 49 -15.54 15.29 9.62
CA TYR A 49 -14.44 15.78 8.80
C TYR A 49 -14.69 15.50 7.32
N THR A 50 -15.10 14.29 6.98
CA THR A 50 -15.44 13.90 5.61
C THR A 50 -16.60 14.71 5.07
N LYS A 51 -17.64 14.98 5.87
CA LYS A 51 -18.72 15.90 5.45
C LYS A 51 -18.20 17.29 5.09
N ARG A 52 -17.16 17.78 5.77
CA ARG A 52 -16.49 19.06 5.44
C ARG A 52 -15.60 18.95 4.20
N GLN A 53 -14.91 17.83 4.00
CA GLN A 53 -14.16 17.55 2.76
C GLN A 53 -15.11 17.53 1.54
N LEU A 54 -16.24 16.84 1.64
CA LEU A 54 -17.28 16.82 0.59
C LEU A 54 -17.81 18.23 0.26
N GLN A 55 -18.01 19.07 1.27
CA GLN A 55 -18.42 20.47 1.06
C GLN A 55 -17.33 21.29 0.34
N ARG A 56 -16.06 21.20 0.79
CA ARG A 56 -14.91 21.81 0.10
C ARG A 56 -14.80 21.33 -1.36
N ALA A 57 -14.93 20.03 -1.60
CA ALA A 57 -14.85 19.42 -2.91
C ALA A 57 -15.98 19.88 -3.85
N ALA A 58 -17.21 19.99 -3.35
CA ALA A 58 -18.34 20.50 -4.12
C ALA A 58 -18.23 22.01 -4.43
N GLU A 59 -17.61 22.79 -3.54
CA GLU A 59 -17.31 24.22 -3.78
C GLU A 59 -16.17 24.41 -4.80
N LYS A 60 -15.10 23.62 -4.68
CA LYS A 60 -13.87 23.68 -5.50
C LYS A 60 -14.04 23.06 -6.89
N THR A 61 -14.76 21.94 -6.97
CA THR A 61 -14.93 21.09 -8.16
C THR A 61 -16.39 20.58 -8.25
N PRO A 62 -17.38 21.46 -8.50
CA PRO A 62 -18.81 21.10 -8.51
C PRO A 62 -19.20 20.05 -9.57
N ASN A 63 -18.36 19.86 -10.59
CA ASN A 63 -18.51 18.85 -11.65
C ASN A 63 -17.48 17.71 -11.51
N GLY A 64 -17.01 17.44 -10.28
CA GLY A 64 -15.94 16.49 -9.97
C GLY A 64 -14.56 16.88 -10.51
N HIS A 65 -13.55 16.06 -10.21
CA HIS A 65 -12.22 16.20 -10.83
C HIS A 65 -12.13 15.63 -12.25
N SER A 66 -13.08 14.78 -12.63
CA SER A 66 -13.18 14.16 -13.95
C SER A 66 -14.62 14.12 -14.43
N TYR A 67 -14.82 14.16 -15.75
CA TYR A 67 -16.09 13.74 -16.35
C TYR A 67 -16.29 12.23 -16.14
N LYS A 68 -17.54 11.85 -15.90
CA LYS A 68 -17.97 10.44 -15.83
C LYS A 68 -17.62 9.73 -17.13
N LYS A 69 -17.01 8.54 -17.03
CA LYS A 69 -16.60 7.75 -18.21
C LYS A 69 -16.96 6.29 -18.05
N THR A 70 -17.67 5.75 -19.04
CA THR A 70 -17.99 4.33 -19.17
C THR A 70 -17.00 3.63 -20.11
N PHE A 71 -16.63 2.41 -19.72
CA PHE A 71 -15.79 1.46 -20.44
C PHE A 71 -16.59 0.16 -20.60
N HIS A 72 -16.68 -0.39 -21.82
CA HIS A 72 -17.43 -1.62 -22.09
C HIS A 72 -16.45 -2.76 -22.37
N ILE A 73 -16.67 -3.91 -21.71
CA ILE A 73 -15.88 -5.13 -21.84
C ILE A 73 -16.86 -6.29 -22.07
N GLY A 74 -17.14 -6.61 -23.33
CA GLY A 74 -18.22 -7.53 -23.69
C GLY A 74 -19.58 -6.96 -23.28
N GLU A 75 -20.35 -7.72 -22.50
CA GLU A 75 -21.64 -7.28 -21.92
C GLU A 75 -21.50 -6.50 -20.59
N ILE A 76 -20.27 -6.17 -20.16
CA ILE A 76 -20.01 -5.47 -18.89
C ILE A 76 -19.67 -4.01 -19.13
N ALA A 77 -20.49 -3.09 -18.62
CA ALA A 77 -20.20 -1.67 -18.54
C ALA A 77 -19.64 -1.29 -17.15
N ILE A 78 -18.44 -0.72 -17.12
CA ILE A 78 -17.84 -0.14 -15.91
C ILE A 78 -17.81 1.37 -16.07
N THR A 79 -18.48 2.10 -15.19
CA THR A 79 -18.54 3.56 -15.20
C THR A 79 -17.77 4.14 -14.04
N ALA A 80 -16.67 4.84 -14.34
CA ALA A 80 -15.93 5.64 -13.36
C ALA A 80 -16.68 6.96 -13.09
N VAL A 81 -17.07 7.16 -11.84
CA VAL A 81 -17.73 8.36 -11.33
C VAL A 81 -16.74 9.10 -10.45
N ALA A 82 -16.40 10.34 -10.82
CA ALA A 82 -15.58 11.21 -9.99
C ALA A 82 -16.34 11.61 -8.72
N ILE A 83 -15.75 11.35 -7.57
CA ILE A 83 -16.24 11.76 -6.24
C ILE A 83 -15.15 12.52 -5.50
N ASN A 84 -15.55 13.28 -4.48
CA ASN A 84 -14.63 14.05 -3.62
C ASN A 84 -13.72 14.97 -4.45
N GLU A 85 -12.46 15.19 -4.02
CA GLU A 85 -11.49 15.99 -4.78
C GLU A 85 -10.68 15.17 -5.82
N ASP A 86 -10.49 13.86 -5.60
CA ASP A 86 -9.70 12.99 -6.50
C ASP A 86 -10.11 11.48 -6.48
N ASN A 87 -11.07 11.06 -5.66
CA ASN A 87 -11.51 9.66 -5.53
C ASN A 87 -12.38 9.19 -6.73
N TYR A 88 -12.45 7.88 -6.97
CA TYR A 88 -13.38 7.24 -7.90
C TYR A 88 -14.33 6.26 -7.20
N SER A 89 -15.62 6.42 -7.47
CA SER A 89 -16.62 5.35 -7.32
C SER A 89 -16.80 4.64 -8.66
N TYR A 90 -17.05 3.34 -8.64
CA TYR A 90 -17.34 2.57 -9.85
C TYR A 90 -18.75 2.00 -9.84
N ILE A 91 -19.49 2.21 -10.93
CA ILE A 91 -20.76 1.53 -11.20
C ILE A 91 -20.48 0.43 -12.21
N VAL A 92 -20.66 -0.83 -11.81
CA VAL A 92 -20.45 -2.03 -12.63
C VAL A 92 -21.81 -2.60 -13.01
N VAL A 93 -22.07 -2.77 -14.30
CA VAL A 93 -23.36 -3.27 -14.82
C VAL A 93 -23.14 -4.37 -15.84
N CYS A 94 -23.90 -5.46 -15.73
CA CYS A 94 -24.07 -6.39 -16.84
C CYS A 94 -25.25 -5.92 -17.70
N GLU A 95 -24.97 -5.43 -18.90
CA GLU A 95 -25.95 -4.74 -19.76
C GLU A 95 -27.04 -5.68 -20.29
N SER A 96 -26.82 -7.00 -20.31
CA SER A 96 -27.79 -7.99 -20.80
C SER A 96 -28.77 -8.49 -19.72
N SER A 97 -28.45 -8.35 -18.44
CA SER A 97 -29.34 -8.71 -17.32
C SER A 97 -29.82 -7.52 -16.49
N GLY A 98 -29.14 -6.38 -16.58
CA GLY A 98 -29.37 -5.22 -15.71
C GLY A 98 -28.77 -5.36 -14.30
N ASP A 99 -28.00 -6.41 -14.03
CA ASP A 99 -27.33 -6.60 -12.74
C ASP A 99 -26.35 -5.46 -12.48
N CYS A 100 -26.55 -4.73 -11.39
CA CYS A 100 -25.73 -3.56 -11.02
C CYS A 100 -25.07 -3.76 -9.64
N VAL A 101 -23.78 -3.41 -9.56
CA VAL A 101 -22.96 -3.39 -8.34
C VAL A 101 -22.17 -2.09 -8.28
N LEU A 102 -22.03 -1.53 -7.08
CA LEU A 102 -21.17 -0.37 -6.82
C LEU A 102 -19.86 -0.80 -6.16
N VAL A 103 -18.76 -0.09 -6.45
CA VAL A 103 -17.51 -0.20 -5.70
C VAL A 103 -17.14 1.17 -5.11
N ASP A 104 -16.87 1.18 -3.80
CA ASP A 104 -16.54 2.34 -2.95
C ASP A 104 -17.44 3.59 -3.13
N VAL A 105 -18.39 3.79 -2.22
CA VAL A 105 -19.31 4.94 -2.23
C VAL A 105 -18.86 5.98 -1.18
N GLY A 106 -17.93 6.84 -1.57
CA GLY A 106 -17.48 8.00 -0.78
C GLY A 106 -18.53 9.10 -0.71
N ASP A 107 -18.81 9.75 -1.84
CA ASP A 107 -19.94 10.67 -2.00
C ASP A 107 -21.13 9.95 -2.63
N THR A 108 -22.25 9.90 -1.92
CA THR A 108 -23.49 9.30 -2.43
C THR A 108 -24.07 10.08 -3.61
N LYS A 109 -23.94 11.41 -3.66
CA LYS A 109 -24.71 12.24 -4.58
C LYS A 109 -24.44 11.94 -6.06
N PRO A 110 -23.20 12.08 -6.60
CA PRO A 110 -22.95 11.85 -8.03
C PRO A 110 -23.13 10.38 -8.45
N VAL A 111 -23.03 9.45 -7.50
CA VAL A 111 -23.34 8.02 -7.72
C VAL A 111 -24.84 7.81 -7.87
N LEU A 112 -25.67 8.39 -6.98
CA LEU A 112 -27.13 8.34 -7.08
C LEU A 112 -27.65 9.07 -8.32
N ASP A 113 -27.12 10.25 -8.64
CA ASP A 113 -27.47 10.98 -9.86
C ASP A 113 -27.20 10.12 -11.11
N SER A 114 -26.05 9.42 -11.15
CA SER A 114 -25.66 8.55 -12.26
C SER A 114 -26.50 7.27 -12.37
N LEU A 115 -26.93 6.70 -11.24
CA LEU A 115 -27.87 5.57 -11.22
C LEU A 115 -29.26 5.98 -11.72
N ILE A 116 -29.73 7.16 -11.35
CA ILE A 116 -31.03 7.70 -11.79
C ILE A 116 -31.01 8.00 -13.30
N GLU A 117 -29.96 8.66 -13.80
CA GLU A 117 -29.77 8.97 -15.22
C GLU A 117 -29.84 7.71 -16.11
N ALA A 118 -29.20 6.62 -15.69
CA ALA A 118 -29.16 5.36 -16.42
C ALA A 118 -30.27 4.35 -16.00
N SER A 119 -31.17 4.74 -15.09
CA SER A 119 -32.25 3.88 -14.55
C SER A 119 -31.79 2.56 -13.90
N TYR A 120 -30.57 2.50 -13.36
CA TYR A 120 -30.01 1.31 -12.71
C TYR A 120 -30.40 1.22 -11.23
N THR A 121 -30.63 0.00 -10.73
CA THR A 121 -30.84 -0.31 -9.31
C THR A 121 -29.72 -1.22 -8.79
N PRO A 122 -28.84 -0.76 -7.90
CA PRO A 122 -27.71 -1.55 -7.42
C PRO A 122 -28.16 -2.62 -6.42
N SER A 123 -27.66 -3.86 -6.59
CA SER A 123 -27.94 -4.98 -5.69
C SER A 123 -26.91 -5.13 -4.55
N ALA A 124 -25.70 -4.60 -4.76
CA ALA A 124 -24.61 -4.65 -3.79
C ALA A 124 -23.69 -3.41 -3.86
N ILE A 125 -23.00 -3.15 -2.75
CA ILE A 125 -21.80 -2.30 -2.67
C ILE A 125 -20.64 -3.19 -2.26
N LEU A 126 -19.49 -3.05 -2.92
CA LEU A 126 -18.21 -3.62 -2.53
C LEU A 126 -17.35 -2.49 -1.93
N SER A 127 -17.06 -2.54 -0.63
CA SER A 127 -16.18 -1.57 0.05
C SER A 127 -14.79 -2.15 0.24
N THR A 128 -13.78 -1.55 -0.40
CA THR A 128 -12.38 -2.02 -0.37
C THR A 128 -11.78 -1.92 1.03
N HIS A 129 -11.99 -0.80 1.71
CA HIS A 129 -11.45 -0.53 3.04
C HIS A 129 -12.27 0.52 3.81
N LYS A 130 -11.85 0.83 5.03
CA LYS A 130 -12.66 1.61 6.00
C LYS A 130 -12.50 3.15 5.94
N HIS A 131 -11.70 3.71 5.03
CA HIS A 131 -11.56 5.17 4.96
C HIS A 131 -12.85 5.80 4.43
N TRP A 132 -13.17 6.98 4.95
CA TRP A 132 -14.50 7.56 4.80
C TRP A 132 -14.79 8.00 3.37
N ASP A 133 -13.79 8.50 2.68
CA ASP A 133 -13.81 8.85 1.28
C ASP A 133 -14.07 7.64 0.34
N HIS A 134 -14.12 6.41 0.88
CA HIS A 134 -14.54 5.17 0.20
C HIS A 134 -15.87 4.58 0.72
N CYS A 135 -16.33 4.94 1.93
CA CYS A 135 -17.49 4.29 2.57
C CYS A 135 -18.49 5.22 3.28
N TYR A 136 -18.33 6.55 3.20
CA TYR A 136 -19.18 7.52 3.87
C TYR A 136 -20.63 7.49 3.34
N GLY A 137 -20.79 7.40 2.03
CA GLY A 137 -22.09 7.33 1.35
C GLY A 137 -22.83 6.00 1.54
N ASN A 138 -22.16 4.93 1.99
CA ASN A 138 -22.78 3.61 2.24
C ASN A 138 -24.07 3.68 3.07
N LYS A 139 -24.16 4.61 4.03
CA LYS A 139 -25.38 4.78 4.84
C LYS A 139 -26.56 5.30 4.02
N GLU A 140 -26.33 6.37 3.25
CA GLU A 140 -27.36 7.03 2.46
C GLU A 140 -27.79 6.15 1.27
N ALA A 141 -26.85 5.42 0.67
CA ALA A 141 -27.14 4.40 -0.32
C ALA A 141 -28.04 3.28 0.25
N LEU A 142 -27.79 2.81 1.48
CA LEU A 142 -28.64 1.82 2.15
C LEU A 142 -30.01 2.39 2.55
N GLU A 143 -30.10 3.66 2.92
CA GLU A 143 -31.37 4.35 3.17
C GLU A 143 -32.19 4.55 1.88
N LYS A 144 -31.53 4.72 0.73
CA LYS A 144 -32.15 4.80 -0.60
C LYS A 144 -32.54 3.43 -1.16
N PHE A 145 -31.75 2.40 -0.89
CA PHE A 145 -31.94 1.02 -1.38
C PHE A 145 -31.82 0.00 -0.22
N PRO A 146 -32.87 -0.22 0.58
CA PRO A 146 -32.81 -1.01 1.82
C PRO A 146 -32.46 -2.50 1.66
N HIS A 147 -32.41 -3.01 0.42
CA HIS A 147 -32.03 -4.38 0.10
C HIS A 147 -30.52 -4.57 -0.19
N LEU A 148 -29.73 -3.49 -0.21
CA LEU A 148 -28.31 -3.52 -0.56
C LEU A 148 -27.51 -4.44 0.36
N LYS A 149 -26.78 -5.38 -0.26
CA LYS A 149 -25.70 -6.13 0.39
C LYS A 149 -24.43 -5.28 0.33
N ILE A 150 -23.97 -4.76 1.46
CA ILE A 150 -22.74 -3.98 1.56
C ILE A 150 -21.64 -4.91 2.07
N TYR A 151 -20.76 -5.31 1.16
CA TYR A 151 -19.68 -6.24 1.39
C TYR A 151 -18.39 -5.52 1.81
N GLY A 152 -17.61 -6.14 2.70
CA GLY A 152 -16.31 -5.61 3.11
C GLY A 152 -15.60 -6.53 4.13
N SER A 153 -14.39 -6.14 4.52
CA SER A 153 -13.56 -6.93 5.43
C SER A 153 -14.02 -6.88 6.90
N LYS A 154 -14.02 -8.03 7.58
CA LYS A 154 -14.26 -8.11 9.04
C LYS A 154 -13.15 -7.44 9.88
N LEU A 155 -11.95 -7.29 9.31
CA LEU A 155 -10.79 -6.66 9.97
C LEU A 155 -10.89 -5.13 9.96
N ASP A 156 -11.41 -4.56 8.87
CA ASP A 156 -11.51 -3.11 8.68
C ASP A 156 -12.90 -2.56 9.07
N ARG A 157 -13.96 -3.36 8.88
CA ARG A 157 -15.36 -3.01 9.16
C ARG A 157 -15.80 -1.64 8.58
N PRO A 158 -15.71 -1.45 7.24
CA PRO A 158 -16.16 -0.21 6.59
C PRO A 158 -17.59 0.17 6.96
N HIS A 159 -17.92 1.46 6.93
CA HIS A 159 -19.19 1.97 7.44
C HIS A 159 -20.41 1.31 6.74
N CYS A 160 -21.41 0.91 7.51
CA CYS A 160 -22.61 0.19 7.04
C CYS A 160 -22.39 -1.16 6.32
N VAL A 161 -21.18 -1.75 6.33
CA VAL A 161 -20.97 -3.13 5.85
C VAL A 161 -21.86 -4.10 6.64
N ASN A 162 -22.70 -4.84 5.90
CA ASN A 162 -23.67 -5.80 6.43
C ASN A 162 -23.38 -7.25 5.98
N LYS A 163 -22.37 -7.45 5.12
CA LYS A 163 -21.80 -8.75 4.75
C LYS A 163 -20.28 -8.71 4.89
N PHE A 164 -19.72 -9.55 5.76
CA PHE A 164 -18.27 -9.70 5.86
C PHE A 164 -17.78 -10.82 4.97
N VAL A 165 -16.70 -10.57 4.23
CA VAL A 165 -16.07 -11.55 3.31
C VAL A 165 -14.64 -11.89 3.72
N LYS A 166 -14.20 -13.09 3.33
CA LYS A 166 -12.84 -13.61 3.51
C LYS A 166 -11.98 -13.43 2.24
N ASN A 167 -10.68 -13.68 2.38
CA ASN A 167 -9.79 -13.83 1.23
C ASN A 167 -10.21 -15.03 0.37
N GLY A 168 -10.23 -14.86 -0.95
CA GLY A 168 -10.66 -15.88 -1.91
C GLY A 168 -12.18 -16.08 -2.01
N GLU A 169 -12.99 -15.35 -1.23
CA GLU A 169 -14.44 -15.50 -1.23
C GLU A 169 -15.06 -14.95 -2.51
N VAL A 170 -15.97 -15.72 -3.12
CA VAL A 170 -16.69 -15.35 -4.35
C VAL A 170 -17.99 -14.63 -3.98
N ILE A 171 -18.23 -13.48 -4.62
CA ILE A 171 -19.42 -12.66 -4.45
C ILE A 171 -20.16 -12.64 -5.79
N GLU A 172 -21.39 -13.16 -5.79
CA GLU A 172 -22.25 -13.22 -6.97
C GLU A 172 -23.44 -12.26 -6.81
N ALA A 173 -23.59 -11.39 -7.81
CA ALA A 173 -24.65 -10.39 -7.95
C ALA A 173 -25.29 -10.57 -9.33
N GLY A 174 -26.16 -11.56 -9.43
CA GLY A 174 -26.66 -12.07 -10.71
C GLY A 174 -25.51 -12.58 -11.57
N ARG A 175 -25.34 -12.03 -12.78
CA ARG A 175 -24.22 -12.37 -13.68
C ARG A 175 -22.87 -11.81 -13.22
N LEU A 176 -22.83 -10.80 -12.36
CA LEU A 176 -21.57 -10.19 -11.92
C LEU A 176 -20.91 -11.05 -10.84
N ARG A 177 -19.75 -11.64 -11.17
CA ARG A 177 -19.00 -12.56 -10.31
C ARG A 177 -17.65 -11.98 -9.92
N PHE A 178 -17.51 -11.62 -8.65
CA PHE A 178 -16.28 -11.05 -8.08
C PHE A 178 -15.58 -12.05 -7.15
N THR A 179 -14.25 -11.96 -7.03
CA THR A 179 -13.47 -12.57 -5.94
C THR A 179 -12.87 -11.49 -5.06
N ALA A 180 -13.06 -11.60 -3.75
CA ALA A 180 -12.43 -10.74 -2.75
C ALA A 180 -11.00 -11.20 -2.44
N ILE A 181 -10.01 -10.34 -2.63
CA ILE A 181 -8.58 -10.63 -2.37
C ILE A 181 -8.08 -9.68 -1.28
N LEU A 182 -7.59 -10.23 -0.16
CA LEU A 182 -7.15 -9.47 1.01
C LEU A 182 -5.70 -9.00 0.85
N VAL A 183 -5.48 -7.69 0.80
CA VAL A 183 -4.18 -7.06 0.49
C VAL A 183 -3.69 -6.14 1.63
N PRO A 184 -3.31 -6.70 2.79
CA PRO A 184 -2.91 -5.91 3.96
C PRO A 184 -1.67 -5.04 3.68
N GLY A 185 -1.87 -3.72 3.59
CA GLY A 185 -0.81 -2.79 3.21
C GLY A 185 -1.15 -1.34 3.57
N HIS A 186 -2.21 -0.79 2.98
CA HIS A 186 -2.75 0.53 3.31
C HIS A 186 -3.42 0.51 4.70
N THR A 187 -4.54 -0.22 4.82
CA THR A 187 -5.13 -0.62 6.11
C THR A 187 -4.83 -2.10 6.44
N ARG A 188 -5.21 -2.55 7.64
CA ARG A 188 -5.07 -3.96 8.05
C ARG A 188 -6.01 -4.89 7.30
N GLY A 189 -7.19 -4.41 6.92
CA GLY A 189 -8.25 -5.21 6.32
C GLY A 189 -8.56 -4.93 4.85
N HIS A 190 -7.74 -4.16 4.14
CA HIS A 190 -7.98 -3.79 2.73
C HIS A 190 -8.24 -5.01 1.83
N ILE A 191 -9.30 -4.92 1.01
CA ILE A 191 -9.70 -5.92 0.01
C ILE A 191 -9.77 -5.26 -1.36
N ILE A 192 -9.26 -5.96 -2.37
CA ILE A 192 -9.49 -5.65 -3.79
C ILE A 192 -10.43 -6.69 -4.38
N TYR A 193 -11.21 -6.27 -5.37
CA TYR A 193 -12.25 -7.11 -5.98
C TYR A 193 -11.89 -7.40 -7.44
N ARG A 194 -11.66 -8.68 -7.76
CA ARG A 194 -11.44 -9.17 -9.13
C ARG A 194 -12.78 -9.60 -9.72
N LEU A 195 -13.32 -8.82 -10.64
CA LEU A 195 -14.44 -9.20 -11.50
C LEU A 195 -13.93 -10.12 -12.61
N HIS A 196 -14.52 -11.31 -12.73
CA HIS A 196 -14.22 -12.26 -13.80
C HIS A 196 -15.08 -11.96 -15.02
N ILE A 197 -14.51 -11.97 -16.23
CA ILE A 197 -15.26 -11.71 -17.48
C ILE A 197 -14.97 -12.80 -18.51
N GLU A 198 -15.95 -13.66 -18.81
CA GLU A 198 -15.77 -14.88 -19.63
C GLU A 198 -15.23 -14.63 -21.05
N SER A 199 -15.51 -13.45 -21.63
CA SER A 199 -15.14 -13.06 -23.00
C SER A 199 -14.26 -11.80 -23.05
N GLY A 200 -13.48 -11.52 -22.00
CA GLY A 200 -12.62 -10.33 -21.94
C GLY A 200 -11.51 -10.43 -20.90
N PRO A 201 -10.72 -9.35 -20.72
CA PRO A 201 -9.84 -9.23 -19.56
C PRO A 201 -10.66 -9.06 -18.28
N ASP A 202 -10.22 -9.69 -17.19
CA ASP A 202 -10.74 -9.43 -15.85
C ASP A 202 -10.51 -7.98 -15.43
N CYS A 203 -11.36 -7.47 -14.53
CA CYS A 203 -11.25 -6.12 -13.98
C CYS A 203 -10.97 -6.16 -12.48
N LEU A 204 -9.95 -5.44 -12.02
CA LEU A 204 -9.47 -5.43 -10.64
C LEU A 204 -9.70 -4.06 -10.02
N PHE A 205 -10.67 -3.97 -9.11
CA PHE A 205 -10.96 -2.75 -8.37
C PHE A 205 -10.01 -2.67 -7.16
N THR A 206 -8.99 -1.81 -7.27
CA THR A 206 -7.85 -1.83 -6.34
C THR A 206 -7.96 -0.87 -5.17
N GLY A 207 -8.88 0.10 -5.20
CA GLY A 207 -8.98 1.14 -4.16
C GLY A 207 -7.59 1.74 -3.87
N ASP A 208 -7.25 1.82 -2.58
CA ASP A 208 -5.95 2.29 -2.09
C ASP A 208 -4.81 1.26 -2.02
N PHE A 209 -4.94 0.11 -2.67
CA PHE A 209 -3.83 -0.84 -2.73
C PHE A 209 -2.81 -0.45 -3.82
N LEU A 210 -3.30 -0.31 -5.06
CA LEU A 210 -2.51 -0.06 -6.26
C LEU A 210 -3.13 1.10 -7.04
N PHE A 211 -2.29 2.05 -7.45
CA PHE A 211 -2.64 3.21 -8.27
C PHE A 211 -1.87 3.17 -9.59
N VAL A 212 -2.30 3.94 -10.60
CA VAL A 212 -1.49 4.19 -11.80
C VAL A 212 -0.11 4.72 -11.39
N ALA A 213 0.94 3.94 -11.69
CA ALA A 213 2.34 4.17 -11.31
C ALA A 213 2.62 4.31 -9.79
N GLY A 214 1.71 3.87 -8.92
CA GLY A 214 1.86 4.02 -7.46
C GLY A 214 1.19 2.93 -6.63
N ILE A 215 1.28 3.09 -5.31
CA ILE A 215 0.59 2.28 -4.28
C ILE A 215 0.07 3.18 -3.15
N GLY A 216 -0.81 2.65 -2.32
CA GLY A 216 -1.28 3.28 -1.09
C GLY A 216 -0.19 3.58 -0.06
N LYS A 217 -0.45 4.61 0.74
CA LYS A 217 0.35 4.97 1.91
C LYS A 217 0.14 3.91 3.01
N MET A 218 1.21 3.39 3.58
CA MET A 218 1.15 2.21 4.48
C MET A 218 0.72 2.58 5.91
N PHE A 219 -0.47 3.17 6.08
CA PHE A 219 -0.97 3.69 7.36
C PHE A 219 -1.03 2.64 8.47
N GLU A 220 -1.44 1.41 8.16
CA GLU A 220 -1.56 0.31 9.13
C GLU A 220 -0.79 -0.97 8.72
N GLY A 221 0.04 -0.85 7.69
CA GLY A 221 0.87 -1.92 7.14
C GLY A 221 2.36 -1.72 7.42
N THR A 222 3.16 -2.57 6.77
CA THR A 222 4.61 -2.41 6.69
C THR A 222 5.04 -2.78 5.27
N ALA A 223 6.22 -2.33 4.82
CA ALA A 223 6.76 -2.74 3.52
C ALA A 223 6.81 -4.28 3.35
N ARG A 224 6.96 -5.06 4.43
CA ARG A 224 6.90 -6.52 4.39
C ARG A 224 5.48 -7.06 4.13
N ARG A 225 4.43 -6.42 4.65
CA ARG A 225 3.02 -6.79 4.39
C ARG A 225 2.55 -6.30 3.02
N MET A 226 2.90 -5.05 2.68
CA MET A 226 2.62 -4.47 1.38
C MET A 226 3.28 -5.27 0.25
N LEU A 227 4.58 -5.64 0.35
CA LEU A 227 5.21 -6.47 -0.68
C LEU A 227 4.53 -7.83 -0.84
N ARG A 228 4.17 -8.51 0.26
CA ARG A 228 3.41 -9.78 0.17
C ARG A 228 2.10 -9.63 -0.60
N SER A 229 1.42 -8.50 -0.40
CA SER A 229 0.19 -8.18 -1.11
C SER A 229 0.45 -7.87 -2.59
N LEU A 230 1.52 -7.12 -2.91
CA LEU A 230 1.94 -6.81 -4.29
C LEU A 230 2.37 -8.05 -5.08
N LEU A 231 2.93 -9.07 -4.42
CA LEU A 231 3.27 -10.35 -5.05
C LEU A 231 2.04 -11.16 -5.50
N LEU A 232 0.86 -10.95 -4.90
CA LEU A 232 -0.38 -11.60 -5.36
C LEU A 232 -0.82 -11.14 -6.76
N LEU A 233 -0.21 -10.06 -7.28
CA LEU A 233 -0.42 -9.60 -8.64
C LEU A 233 0.42 -10.38 -9.66
N ASP A 234 1.48 -11.08 -9.25
CA ASP A 234 2.29 -11.85 -10.19
C ASP A 234 1.50 -13.06 -10.76
N ASP A 235 0.54 -13.59 -9.99
CA ASP A 235 -0.38 -14.69 -10.34
C ASP A 235 -1.61 -14.27 -11.17
N LEU A 236 -1.77 -12.96 -11.46
CA LEU A 236 -2.91 -12.46 -12.22
C LEU A 236 -2.60 -12.35 -13.73
N PRO A 237 -3.61 -12.45 -14.62
CA PRO A 237 -3.43 -12.20 -16.04
C PRO A 237 -2.86 -10.80 -16.29
N ARG A 238 -1.81 -10.70 -17.11
CA ARG A 238 -1.16 -9.41 -17.42
C ARG A 238 -2.12 -8.43 -18.13
N SER A 239 -3.14 -8.95 -18.82
CA SER A 239 -4.22 -8.17 -19.45
C SER A 239 -5.28 -7.62 -18.48
N THR A 240 -5.27 -7.98 -17.20
CA THR A 240 -6.25 -7.51 -16.20
C THR A 240 -6.28 -5.97 -16.13
N LEU A 241 -7.47 -5.39 -16.20
CA LEU A 241 -7.70 -3.94 -16.15
C LEU A 241 -7.75 -3.43 -14.71
N ILE A 242 -7.02 -2.35 -14.41
CA ILE A 242 -6.85 -1.79 -13.06
C ILE A 242 -7.78 -0.59 -12.86
N PHE A 243 -8.60 -0.65 -11.82
CA PHE A 243 -9.57 0.39 -11.43
C PHE A 243 -9.28 0.90 -10.00
N PRO A 244 -8.40 1.91 -9.85
CA PRO A 244 -7.91 2.41 -8.56
C PRO A 244 -8.87 3.36 -7.84
N GLY A 245 -8.61 3.58 -6.55
CA GLY A 245 -9.40 4.45 -5.67
C GLY A 245 -9.30 5.95 -5.97
N HIS A 246 -8.18 6.42 -6.53
CA HIS A 246 -7.88 7.85 -6.71
C HIS A 246 -7.19 8.16 -8.05
N GLU A 247 -7.33 9.41 -8.50
CA GLU A 247 -6.70 10.02 -9.67
C GLU A 247 -5.26 10.52 -9.41
N TYR A 248 -4.45 9.75 -8.68
CA TYR A 248 -3.04 10.11 -8.36
C TYR A 248 -2.05 9.88 -9.52
N SER A 249 -2.53 9.69 -10.74
CA SER A 249 -1.74 9.28 -11.90
C SER A 249 -0.58 10.24 -12.21
N LEU A 250 -0.85 11.56 -12.28
CA LEU A 250 0.18 12.56 -12.57
C LEU A 250 1.29 12.57 -11.51
N ASP A 251 0.96 12.70 -10.22
CA ASP A 251 1.95 12.77 -9.15
C ASP A 251 2.78 11.49 -9.01
N ASN A 252 2.14 10.31 -9.20
CA ASN A 252 2.84 9.03 -9.22
C ASN A 252 3.82 8.93 -10.39
N ILE A 253 3.42 9.37 -11.59
CA ILE A 253 4.26 9.37 -12.80
C ILE A 253 5.41 10.37 -12.68
N GLU A 254 5.17 11.56 -12.13
CA GLU A 254 6.23 12.55 -11.88
C GLU A 254 7.24 12.05 -10.87
N PHE A 255 6.80 11.45 -9.76
CA PHE A 255 7.68 10.76 -8.82
C PHE A 255 8.47 9.64 -9.50
N ALA A 256 7.82 8.74 -10.24
CA ALA A 256 8.48 7.62 -10.90
C ALA A 256 9.54 8.08 -11.93
N LEU A 257 9.32 9.21 -12.61
CA LEU A 257 10.30 9.81 -13.53
C LEU A 257 11.52 10.43 -12.83
N THR A 258 11.47 10.68 -11.50
CA THR A 258 12.69 10.99 -10.73
C THR A 258 13.61 9.76 -10.55
N LEU A 259 13.06 8.54 -10.72
CA LEU A 259 13.78 7.28 -10.56
C LEU A 259 14.17 6.65 -11.91
N GLU A 260 13.26 6.64 -12.88
CA GLU A 260 13.48 6.09 -14.23
C GLU A 260 13.17 7.11 -15.35
N PRO A 261 13.91 8.23 -15.45
CA PRO A 261 13.60 9.32 -16.39
C PRO A 261 13.65 8.91 -17.88
N SER A 262 14.28 7.78 -18.20
CA SER A 262 14.39 7.21 -19.56
C SER A 262 13.45 6.03 -19.83
N ASN A 263 12.57 5.64 -18.89
CA ASN A 263 11.64 4.54 -19.10
C ASN A 263 10.58 4.94 -20.16
N ALA A 264 10.65 4.32 -21.33
CA ALA A 264 9.80 4.65 -22.48
C ALA A 264 8.30 4.39 -22.22
N ALA A 265 7.95 3.36 -21.44
CA ALA A 265 6.55 3.08 -21.08
C ALA A 265 6.02 4.17 -20.14
N LEU A 266 6.82 4.58 -19.15
CA LEU A 266 6.48 5.66 -18.22
C LEU A 266 6.33 7.02 -18.94
N LEU A 267 7.21 7.31 -19.91
CA LEU A 267 7.14 8.51 -20.74
C LEU A 267 5.93 8.51 -21.68
N ALA A 268 5.54 7.35 -22.21
CA ALA A 268 4.31 7.20 -22.98
C ALA A 268 3.07 7.40 -22.09
N MET A 269 3.05 6.78 -20.91
CA MET A 269 1.96 6.94 -19.94
C MET A 269 1.85 8.39 -19.46
N LYS A 270 2.95 9.13 -19.24
CA LYS A 270 2.89 10.58 -18.94
C LYS A 270 2.14 11.36 -20.01
N ARG A 271 2.36 11.08 -21.30
CA ARG A 271 1.67 11.76 -22.41
C ARG A 271 0.19 11.42 -22.44
N LEU A 272 -0.16 10.14 -22.31
CA LEU A 272 -1.55 9.67 -22.28
C LEU A 272 -2.33 10.27 -21.10
N VAL A 273 -1.74 10.25 -19.90
CA VAL A 273 -2.35 10.82 -18.70
C VAL A 273 -2.47 12.33 -18.82
N HIS A 274 -1.43 13.05 -19.27
CA HIS A 274 -1.50 14.51 -19.45
C HIS A 274 -2.64 14.92 -20.40
N ASP A 275 -2.79 14.23 -21.54
CA ASP A 275 -3.89 14.46 -22.49
C ASP A 275 -5.27 14.17 -21.87
N ARG A 276 -5.43 13.00 -21.21
CA ARG A 276 -6.66 12.65 -20.48
C ARG A 276 -7.01 13.71 -19.43
N ARG A 277 -6.06 14.11 -18.58
CA ARG A 277 -6.28 15.10 -17.51
C ARG A 277 -6.58 16.49 -18.06
N ALA A 278 -5.95 16.93 -19.15
CA ALA A 278 -6.26 18.19 -19.82
C ALA A 278 -7.73 18.26 -20.30
N HIS A 279 -8.27 17.13 -20.76
CA HIS A 279 -9.68 16.98 -21.15
C HIS A 279 -10.61 16.61 -19.96
N ARG A 280 -10.10 16.62 -18.72
CA ARG A 280 -10.78 16.14 -17.50
C ARG A 280 -11.35 14.72 -17.63
N LEU A 281 -10.69 13.85 -18.40
CA LEU A 281 -11.01 12.42 -18.50
C LEU A 281 -10.22 11.62 -17.46
N PRO A 282 -10.79 10.53 -16.92
CA PRO A 282 -10.06 9.63 -16.04
C PRO A 282 -8.80 9.05 -16.69
N SER A 283 -7.70 8.96 -15.94
CA SER A 283 -6.47 8.28 -16.34
C SER A 283 -6.63 6.76 -16.50
N VAL A 284 -7.70 6.20 -15.95
CA VAL A 284 -7.99 4.77 -15.80
C VAL A 284 -8.86 4.21 -16.94
N PRO A 285 -8.93 2.89 -17.14
CA PRO A 285 -8.03 1.87 -16.59
C PRO A 285 -6.65 1.90 -17.27
N THR A 286 -5.68 1.27 -16.60
CA THR A 286 -4.43 0.75 -17.16
C THR A 286 -4.50 -0.79 -17.13
N THR A 287 -3.62 -1.50 -17.87
CA THR A 287 -3.47 -2.95 -17.68
C THR A 287 -2.48 -3.26 -16.57
N LEU A 288 -2.53 -4.48 -16.04
CA LEU A 288 -1.52 -4.94 -15.09
C LEU A 288 -0.12 -5.00 -15.72
N ASP A 289 -0.01 -5.30 -17.01
CA ASP A 289 1.26 -5.27 -17.75
C ASP A 289 1.86 -3.85 -17.84
N ASP A 290 1.03 -2.83 -18.08
CA ASP A 290 1.43 -1.41 -18.03
C ASP A 290 2.05 -1.09 -16.66
N GLU A 291 1.39 -1.48 -15.57
CA GLU A 291 1.91 -1.24 -14.22
C GLU A 291 3.23 -1.99 -13.99
N PHE A 292 3.41 -3.24 -14.44
CA PHE A 292 4.71 -3.91 -14.33
C PHE A 292 5.80 -3.25 -15.21
N ALA A 293 5.43 -2.57 -16.29
CA ALA A 293 6.36 -1.86 -17.17
C ALA A 293 6.91 -0.55 -16.56
N TYR A 294 6.14 0.18 -15.73
CA TYR A 294 6.56 1.48 -15.18
C TYR A 294 6.37 1.72 -13.67
N ASN A 295 5.56 0.94 -12.95
CA ASN A 295 5.23 1.20 -11.55
C ASN A 295 6.42 0.79 -10.64
N PRO A 296 7.14 1.74 -10.00
CA PRO A 296 8.38 1.43 -9.30
C PRO A 296 8.16 0.48 -8.11
N PHE A 297 6.93 0.44 -7.56
CA PHE A 297 6.59 -0.40 -6.42
C PHE A 297 6.38 -1.88 -6.79
N LEU A 298 6.00 -2.18 -8.03
CA LEU A 298 6.00 -3.54 -8.58
C LEU A 298 7.41 -3.97 -8.99
N ARG A 299 8.18 -3.03 -9.56
CA ARG A 299 9.55 -3.18 -10.10
C ARG A 299 10.65 -3.24 -9.03
N THR A 300 10.32 -3.64 -7.80
CA THR A 300 11.23 -3.69 -6.64
C THR A 300 12.42 -4.65 -6.78
N ASP A 301 12.46 -5.45 -7.85
CA ASP A 301 13.54 -6.35 -8.23
C ASP A 301 14.56 -5.74 -9.22
N LYS A 302 14.30 -4.54 -9.75
CA LYS A 302 15.14 -3.92 -10.79
C LYS A 302 16.25 -3.06 -10.19
N GLN A 303 17.51 -3.41 -10.53
CA GLN A 303 18.71 -2.67 -10.11
C GLN A 303 18.66 -1.16 -10.42
N VAL A 304 17.96 -0.74 -11.48
CA VAL A 304 17.81 0.68 -11.84
C VAL A 304 17.20 1.51 -10.70
N LEU A 305 16.21 0.99 -9.97
CA LEU A 305 15.60 1.68 -8.84
C LEU A 305 16.56 1.77 -7.64
N THR A 306 17.31 0.70 -7.37
CA THR A 306 18.36 0.69 -6.34
C THR A 306 19.43 1.74 -6.63
N ASN A 307 19.88 1.85 -7.88
CA ASN A 307 20.87 2.83 -8.31
C ASN A 307 20.31 4.26 -8.23
N ALA A 308 19.07 4.48 -8.68
CA ALA A 308 18.41 5.79 -8.60
C ALA A 308 18.22 6.27 -7.15
N LEU A 309 17.78 5.38 -6.25
CA LEU A 309 17.63 5.68 -4.83
C LEU A 309 18.98 6.06 -4.17
N ARG A 310 20.09 5.41 -4.54
CA ARG A 310 21.43 5.85 -4.10
C ARG A 310 21.82 7.21 -4.67
N GLY A 311 21.46 7.49 -5.92
CA GLY A 311 21.62 8.82 -6.52
C GLY A 311 20.86 9.93 -5.78
N LEU A 312 19.74 9.59 -5.14
CA LEU A 312 18.97 10.45 -4.23
C LEU A 312 19.49 10.45 -2.77
N GLY A 313 20.62 9.79 -2.49
CA GLY A 313 21.24 9.75 -1.16
C GLY A 313 20.69 8.69 -0.19
N TYR A 314 19.88 7.72 -0.65
CA TYR A 314 19.43 6.62 0.19
C TYR A 314 20.44 5.48 0.25
N GLU A 315 20.83 5.05 1.44
CA GLU A 315 21.70 3.90 1.69
C GLU A 315 20.97 2.56 1.44
N VAL A 316 20.67 2.25 0.18
CA VAL A 316 20.07 0.97 -0.22
C VAL A 316 21.17 -0.10 -0.32
N PRO A 317 21.22 -1.11 0.56
CA PRO A 317 22.33 -2.07 0.59
C PRO A 317 22.44 -2.88 -0.70
N ASP A 318 23.65 -3.04 -1.26
CA ASP A 318 23.84 -3.78 -2.53
C ASP A 318 23.95 -5.30 -2.33
N LEU A 319 22.89 -5.88 -1.79
CA LEU A 319 22.82 -7.30 -1.46
C LEU A 319 22.92 -8.19 -2.72
N ALA A 320 22.55 -7.67 -3.90
CA ALA A 320 22.74 -8.33 -5.19
C ALA A 320 24.23 -8.34 -5.60
N ALA A 321 24.92 -7.19 -5.61
CA ALA A 321 26.35 -7.15 -5.93
C ALA A 321 27.20 -7.90 -4.90
N GLN A 322 26.85 -7.81 -3.61
CA GLN A 322 27.49 -8.58 -2.53
C GLN A 322 27.37 -10.09 -2.75
N ARG A 323 26.25 -10.59 -3.28
CA ARG A 323 26.14 -12.02 -3.66
C ARG A 323 27.00 -12.38 -4.86
N SER A 324 27.15 -11.51 -5.85
CA SER A 324 28.08 -11.75 -6.97
C SER A 324 29.51 -11.86 -6.44
N MET A 325 29.95 -10.90 -5.62
CA MET A 325 31.27 -10.91 -5.00
C MET A 325 31.49 -12.12 -4.08
N ASN A 326 30.52 -12.49 -3.23
CA ASN A 326 30.64 -13.64 -2.34
C ASN A 326 30.67 -14.97 -3.11
N ASN A 327 29.95 -15.09 -4.22
CA ASN A 327 30.04 -16.26 -5.10
C ASN A 327 31.39 -16.33 -5.82
N GLU A 328 31.93 -15.21 -6.31
CA GLU A 328 33.25 -15.17 -6.95
C GLU A 328 34.38 -15.46 -5.96
N GLY A 329 34.29 -14.94 -4.73
CA GLY A 329 35.20 -15.27 -3.64
C GLY A 329 35.19 -16.76 -3.28
N ASN A 330 34.01 -17.38 -3.22
CA ASN A 330 33.86 -18.82 -2.93
C ASN A 330 34.24 -19.73 -4.13
N VAL A 331 34.24 -19.20 -5.36
CA VAL A 331 34.83 -19.88 -6.53
C VAL A 331 36.36 -19.79 -6.51
N ASN A 332 36.92 -18.65 -6.11
CA ASN A 332 38.38 -18.48 -6.03
C ASN A 332 39.00 -19.21 -4.83
N SER A 333 38.33 -19.28 -3.67
CA SER A 333 38.78 -20.13 -2.56
C SER A 333 38.83 -21.62 -2.97
N LYS A 334 37.79 -22.12 -3.64
CA LYS A 334 37.76 -23.49 -4.17
C LYS A 334 38.81 -23.75 -5.26
N ARG A 335 39.18 -22.75 -6.06
CA ARG A 335 40.31 -22.86 -7.01
C ARG A 335 41.66 -22.96 -6.30
N ASN A 336 41.86 -22.24 -5.19
CA ASN A 336 43.10 -22.35 -4.42
C ASN A 336 43.19 -23.70 -3.70
N ILE A 337 42.11 -24.20 -3.10
CA ILE A 337 42.06 -25.51 -2.45
C ILE A 337 42.41 -26.65 -3.44
N VAL A 338 41.81 -26.63 -4.63
CA VAL A 338 42.12 -27.60 -5.72
C VAL A 338 43.53 -27.38 -6.31
N GLY A 339 44.20 -26.27 -5.99
CA GLY A 339 45.57 -25.96 -6.43
C GLY A 339 46.68 -26.60 -5.59
N GLU A 340 46.45 -26.90 -4.31
CA GLU A 340 47.47 -27.47 -3.41
C GLU A 340 47.30 -28.99 -3.17
N GLU A 341 46.09 -29.54 -3.35
CA GLU A 341 45.77 -30.94 -3.01
C GLU A 341 46.21 -31.99 -4.06
N THR A 342 47.27 -31.72 -4.83
CA THR A 342 47.84 -32.65 -5.84
C THR A 342 49.35 -32.89 -5.69
N ALA A 343 49.91 -32.67 -4.50
CA ALA A 343 51.37 -32.66 -4.29
C ALA A 343 51.94 -33.58 -3.19
N GLU A 344 51.16 -34.39 -2.44
CA GLU A 344 51.76 -35.36 -1.50
C GLU A 344 51.11 -36.76 -1.48
N LYS A 345 51.92 -37.76 -1.09
CA LYS A 345 51.76 -39.17 -1.44
C LYS A 345 51.16 -40.03 -0.35
N THR A 346 50.22 -40.88 -0.77
CA THR A 346 50.10 -42.31 -0.43
C THR A 346 51.07 -42.90 0.63
N SER A 347 50.54 -43.43 1.73
CA SER A 347 50.84 -44.82 2.14
C SER A 347 49.92 -45.33 3.28
N LYS A 348 49.79 -46.67 3.34
CA LYS A 348 49.24 -47.51 4.43
C LYS A 348 47.73 -47.47 4.71
N LEU A 349 47.10 -48.62 4.46
CA LEU A 349 45.96 -49.11 5.22
C LEU A 349 46.47 -49.89 6.45
N GLU A 350 45.71 -49.93 7.54
CA GLU A 350 45.02 -51.14 8.07
C GLU A 350 44.54 -50.92 9.52
N SER A 351 43.32 -51.39 9.85
CA SER A 351 42.71 -51.51 11.20
C SER A 351 42.50 -50.18 11.99
N GLU A 352 41.48 -49.98 12.84
CA GLU A 352 40.51 -50.88 13.52
C GLU A 352 39.07 -50.31 13.49
N GLU A 353 38.08 -51.06 14.01
CA GLU A 353 36.70 -50.59 14.22
C GLU A 353 36.54 -49.94 15.61
N GLY A 354 35.84 -48.80 15.72
CA GLY A 354 35.41 -48.31 17.04
C GLY A 354 34.82 -46.89 17.12
N VAL A 355 33.74 -46.78 17.90
CA VAL A 355 33.16 -45.56 18.50
C VAL A 355 32.59 -44.49 17.53
N VAL A 356 31.28 -44.25 17.67
CA VAL A 356 30.56 -43.08 17.13
C VAL A 356 30.24 -42.13 18.28
N GLN A 357 30.75 -40.90 18.26
CA GLN A 357 30.10 -39.79 18.98
C GLN A 357 30.56 -38.40 18.49
N GLU A 358 29.59 -37.45 18.49
CA GLU A 358 29.72 -35.98 18.61
C GLU A 358 30.72 -35.17 17.76
N GLU A 359 30.18 -34.30 16.88
CA GLU A 359 30.30 -32.85 17.13
C GLU A 359 29.14 -32.02 16.51
N ILE A 360 28.26 -31.52 17.39
CA ILE A 360 27.48 -30.26 17.37
C ILE A 360 26.80 -29.80 16.07
N ASN A 361 25.45 -29.89 16.05
CA ASN A 361 24.57 -29.03 15.25
C ASN A 361 24.30 -27.71 15.99
N ASN A 362 24.14 -26.60 15.25
CA ASN A 362 23.60 -25.33 15.77
C ASN A 362 22.32 -24.93 15.02
N GLU A 363 21.16 -25.23 15.61
CA GLU A 363 19.89 -24.57 15.27
C GLU A 363 19.55 -23.55 16.36
N VAL A 364 19.05 -22.37 15.97
CA VAL A 364 18.67 -21.30 16.91
C VAL A 364 17.21 -20.91 16.70
N CYS A 365 16.37 -21.28 17.67
CA CYS A 365 15.01 -20.73 17.80
C CYS A 365 15.07 -19.25 18.21
N MET A 366 14.14 -18.44 17.71
CA MET A 366 13.93 -17.08 18.23
C MET A 366 12.58 -17.00 18.94
N VAL A 367 12.63 -16.83 20.27
CA VAL A 367 11.50 -16.39 21.09
C VAL A 367 11.39 -14.85 21.00
N VAL A 368 10.23 -14.30 21.34
CA VAL A 368 9.98 -12.85 21.40
C VAL A 368 9.45 -12.51 22.79
N GLU A 369 10.04 -11.52 23.45
CA GLU A 369 9.52 -10.92 24.68
C GLU A 369 9.40 -9.38 24.51
N GLU A 370 8.35 -8.79 25.09
CA GLU A 370 8.07 -7.34 25.14
C GLU A 370 7.72 -6.94 26.58
N VAL A 371 8.41 -5.96 27.19
CA VAL A 371 7.99 -5.23 28.41
C VAL A 371 8.91 -4.01 28.65
N PRO A 372 8.54 -3.00 29.47
CA PRO A 372 7.20 -2.49 29.79
C PRO A 372 7.08 -0.95 29.67
N GLU A 373 5.93 -0.37 30.03
CA GLU A 373 5.74 1.08 30.20
C GLU A 373 6.36 1.63 31.50
N VAL A 374 6.72 2.92 31.53
CA VAL A 374 6.98 3.69 32.76
C VAL A 374 6.41 5.11 32.61
N THR A 375 5.73 5.62 33.64
CA THR A 375 5.15 6.97 33.68
C THR A 375 5.68 7.80 34.84
N GLU A 376 6.12 9.03 34.52
CA GLU A 376 6.23 10.26 35.35
C GLU A 376 6.81 10.20 36.78
N ILE A 377 7.73 11.14 37.07
CA ILE A 377 7.53 12.24 38.05
C ILE A 377 8.56 13.37 37.78
N ILE A 378 8.31 14.55 38.35
CA ILE A 378 8.90 15.86 38.03
C ILE A 378 9.82 16.33 39.17
N GLU A 379 10.97 16.97 38.90
CA GLU A 379 11.33 18.32 39.40
C GLU A 379 12.61 18.93 38.76
N ASN A 380 12.95 20.16 39.16
CA ASN A 380 13.89 21.11 38.52
C ASN A 380 15.40 20.79 38.81
N ASP A 381 16.46 21.46 38.31
CA ASP A 381 16.62 22.90 38.02
C ASP A 381 17.84 23.31 37.14
N GLU A 382 17.88 24.60 36.80
CA GLU A 382 18.97 25.50 36.33
C GLU A 382 20.10 25.12 35.31
N ILE A 383 20.08 25.84 34.16
CA ILE A 383 21.17 26.70 33.58
C ILE A 383 22.60 26.13 33.41
N CYS A 384 23.08 25.96 32.16
CA CYS A 384 23.92 26.97 31.45
C CYS A 384 24.41 26.56 30.04
N GLY A 385 24.42 27.51 29.10
CA GLY A 385 25.51 27.76 28.12
C GLY A 385 25.93 26.73 27.05
N GLY A 386 25.69 27.06 25.77
CA GLY A 386 26.81 27.18 24.82
C GLY A 386 26.93 26.21 23.61
N SER A 387 26.65 26.77 22.42
CA SER A 387 27.22 26.41 21.10
C SER A 387 26.77 25.13 20.36
N SER A 388 26.60 25.31 19.05
CA SER A 388 26.27 24.27 18.06
C SER A 388 27.40 23.28 17.81
N LYS A 389 27.06 22.00 17.64
CA LYS A 389 27.80 21.04 16.79
C LYS A 389 26.88 19.93 16.28
N THR A 390 27.02 19.59 15.00
CA THR A 390 26.28 18.51 14.34
C THR A 390 26.78 17.15 14.81
N ALA A 391 25.90 16.29 15.33
CA ALA A 391 26.23 14.92 15.72
C ALA A 391 25.64 13.90 14.74
N ILE A 392 26.50 13.16 14.05
CA ILE A 392 26.10 11.99 13.24
C ILE A 392 26.13 10.78 14.17
N GLY A 393 24.96 10.21 14.46
CA GLY A 393 24.84 9.05 15.33
C GLY A 393 25.21 7.75 14.63
N VAL A 394 26.41 7.24 14.89
CA VAL A 394 26.77 5.84 14.58
C VAL A 394 26.23 4.96 15.70
N ILE A 395 25.47 3.92 15.35
CA ILE A 395 24.95 2.94 16.31
C ILE A 395 25.70 1.62 16.12
N HIS A 396 26.53 1.27 17.11
CA HIS A 396 26.98 -0.11 17.33
C HIS A 396 25.92 -0.87 18.15
N VAL A 397 25.89 -2.19 18.00
CA VAL A 397 25.01 -3.10 18.76
C VAL A 397 25.84 -4.28 19.27
N GLU A 398 25.76 -4.55 20.57
CA GLU A 398 26.34 -5.71 21.27
C GLU A 398 25.20 -6.43 22.05
N VAL A 399 25.40 -7.70 22.43
CA VAL A 399 24.36 -8.71 22.77
C VAL A 399 24.97 -9.78 23.71
N ASP A 400 24.31 -10.42 24.70
CA ASP A 400 22.91 -10.33 25.17
C ASP A 400 22.84 -9.83 26.66
N GLU A 401 22.37 -10.46 27.75
CA GLU A 401 21.71 -11.76 28.03
C GLU A 401 20.94 -11.74 29.37
N SER A 402 19.86 -12.54 29.50
CA SER A 402 19.49 -13.43 30.64
C SER A 402 17.98 -13.49 31.03
N SER A 403 17.41 -14.71 30.98
CA SER A 403 16.20 -15.29 31.66
C SER A 403 15.01 -14.40 32.11
N GLY A 404 13.73 -14.69 31.83
CA GLY A 404 13.04 -15.74 31.05
C GLY A 404 12.19 -16.76 31.87
N THR A 405 10.88 -16.92 31.56
CA THR A 405 10.03 -18.12 31.81
C THR A 405 8.68 -18.08 31.05
N ASN A 406 8.24 -19.24 30.53
CA ASN A 406 7.07 -19.48 29.65
C ASN A 406 5.67 -19.17 30.22
N GLU A 407 4.69 -18.95 29.33
CA GLU A 407 3.44 -19.75 29.29
C GLU A 407 2.79 -19.77 27.88
N GLU A 408 1.87 -20.71 27.60
CA GLU A 408 1.40 -21.07 26.25
C GLU A 408 0.07 -20.41 25.82
N MET A 409 -0.13 -20.22 24.50
CA MET A 409 -1.48 -20.27 23.91
C MET A 409 -1.45 -20.70 22.43
N THR A 410 -2.32 -21.64 22.05
CA THR A 410 -2.30 -22.30 20.74
C THR A 410 -3.10 -21.54 19.66
N VAL A 411 -2.66 -21.66 18.40
CA VAL A 411 -3.38 -21.19 17.20
C VAL A 411 -3.32 -22.25 16.11
N GLU A 412 -4.37 -23.05 15.99
CA GLU A 412 -4.54 -23.98 14.87
C GLU A 412 -4.98 -23.22 13.59
N GLY A 413 -4.66 -23.77 12.41
CA GLY A 413 -5.24 -23.33 11.14
C GLY A 413 -4.33 -22.58 10.15
N ILE A 414 -3.01 -22.84 10.14
CA ILE A 414 -2.13 -22.43 9.02
C ILE A 414 -1.23 -23.59 8.56
N GLU A 415 -1.83 -24.67 8.04
CA GLU A 415 -1.15 -25.64 7.20
C GLU A 415 -1.93 -25.87 5.91
N GLU A 416 -1.52 -25.18 4.83
CA GLU A 416 -1.57 -25.63 3.43
C GLU A 416 -0.92 -24.55 2.53
N ASN A 417 0.39 -24.33 2.69
CA ASN A 417 1.22 -23.65 1.68
C ASN A 417 2.73 -23.95 1.81
N LYS A 418 3.06 -25.19 2.19
CA LYS A 418 4.42 -25.77 2.10
C LYS A 418 4.44 -26.80 0.97
N LEU A 419 4.60 -26.38 -0.30
CA LEU A 419 5.02 -27.23 -1.45
C LEU A 419 5.03 -26.42 -2.77
N ALA A 420 6.05 -25.57 -3.01
CA ALA A 420 6.34 -24.97 -4.33
C ALA A 420 7.70 -24.23 -4.44
N VAL A 421 8.62 -24.35 -3.46
CA VAL A 421 9.85 -23.52 -3.40
C VAL A 421 11.15 -24.32 -3.53
N GLU A 422 11.07 -25.65 -3.43
CA GLU A 422 12.22 -26.54 -3.65
C GLU A 422 12.12 -27.23 -5.02
N GLU A 423 13.27 -27.57 -5.61
CA GLU A 423 13.43 -28.28 -6.90
C GLU A 423 13.02 -27.50 -8.18
N GLY A 424 12.99 -26.17 -8.14
CA GLY A 424 12.91 -25.29 -9.33
C GLY A 424 14.24 -24.64 -9.71
N LYS A 425 15.09 -25.29 -10.53
CA LYS A 425 16.42 -24.75 -10.95
C LYS A 425 16.33 -23.62 -12.01
N MET A 426 15.70 -22.50 -11.66
CA MET A 426 15.93 -21.23 -12.38
C MET A 426 17.34 -20.68 -12.08
N ASN A 427 17.91 -19.95 -13.04
CA ASN A 427 19.27 -19.41 -12.95
C ASN A 427 19.30 -18.08 -12.16
N LEU A 428 19.00 -18.17 -10.86
CA LEU A 428 18.68 -17.06 -9.92
C LEU A 428 19.81 -16.04 -9.64
N LYS A 429 20.91 -16.02 -10.41
CA LYS A 429 22.09 -15.18 -10.13
C LYS A 429 21.81 -13.67 -10.06
N ASN A 430 20.76 -13.19 -10.75
CA ASN A 430 20.46 -11.76 -10.89
C ASN A 430 19.12 -11.31 -10.27
N SER A 431 18.40 -12.17 -9.54
CA SER A 431 17.06 -11.86 -9.00
C SER A 431 17.09 -11.46 -7.52
N TYR A 432 16.46 -10.34 -7.17
CA TYR A 432 16.32 -9.88 -5.78
C TYR A 432 15.36 -10.79 -5.00
N THR A 433 15.82 -11.33 -3.87
CA THR A 433 15.00 -12.06 -2.90
C THR A 433 13.99 -11.14 -2.21
N PHE A 434 13.02 -11.77 -1.53
CA PHE A 434 12.01 -11.07 -0.73
C PHE A 434 12.59 -10.06 0.28
N ARG A 435 13.70 -10.38 0.97
CA ARG A 435 14.33 -9.44 1.94
C ARG A 435 14.83 -8.17 1.26
N GLU A 436 15.38 -8.29 0.06
CA GLU A 436 15.92 -7.18 -0.74
C GLU A 436 14.80 -6.31 -1.33
N ARG A 437 13.78 -6.94 -1.93
CA ARG A 437 12.59 -6.22 -2.42
C ARG A 437 11.89 -5.44 -1.30
N VAL A 438 11.87 -5.96 -0.06
CA VAL A 438 11.38 -5.20 1.12
C VAL A 438 12.28 -4.00 1.45
N ALA A 439 13.59 -4.10 1.31
CA ALA A 439 14.50 -2.97 1.52
C ALA A 439 14.25 -1.87 0.47
N VAL A 440 14.26 -2.22 -0.82
CA VAL A 440 13.96 -1.28 -1.93
C VAL A 440 12.60 -0.61 -1.70
N LEU A 441 11.56 -1.37 -1.36
CA LEU A 441 10.21 -0.84 -1.09
C LEU A 441 10.15 0.15 0.09
N ARG A 442 10.97 -0.03 1.13
CA ARG A 442 11.09 0.95 2.23
C ARG A 442 11.64 2.28 1.72
N PHE A 443 12.69 2.25 0.90
CA PHE A 443 13.32 3.45 0.37
C PHE A 443 12.48 4.14 -0.71
N LEU A 444 11.78 3.39 -1.58
CA LEU A 444 10.79 3.95 -2.52
C LEU A 444 9.69 4.74 -1.80
N ARG A 445 9.17 4.22 -0.68
CA ARG A 445 8.21 4.95 0.15
C ARG A 445 8.81 6.26 0.69
N LEU A 446 10.00 6.20 1.29
CA LEU A 446 10.66 7.38 1.85
C LEU A 446 10.98 8.44 0.78
N ALA A 447 11.34 8.02 -0.43
CA ALA A 447 11.52 8.90 -1.58
C ALA A 447 10.21 9.57 -2.01
N LYS A 448 9.08 8.82 -2.06
CA LYS A 448 7.77 9.39 -2.39
C LYS A 448 7.29 10.38 -1.32
N ASP A 449 7.44 10.04 -0.03
CA ASP A 449 7.09 10.91 1.10
C ASP A 449 7.93 12.20 1.12
N ALA A 450 9.21 12.14 0.73
CA ALA A 450 10.08 13.31 0.60
C ALA A 450 9.75 14.17 -0.64
N TYR A 451 9.51 13.52 -1.78
CA TYR A 451 9.10 14.18 -3.02
C TYR A 451 7.81 14.99 -2.83
N ALA A 452 6.76 14.38 -2.25
CA ALA A 452 5.49 15.06 -1.99
C ALA A 452 5.66 16.33 -1.14
N LYS A 453 6.47 16.28 -0.08
CA LYS A 453 6.76 17.43 0.79
C LYS A 453 7.57 18.53 0.10
N SER A 454 8.43 18.17 -0.85
CA SER A 454 9.12 19.16 -1.69
C SER A 454 8.13 19.92 -2.59
N LYS A 455 7.15 19.22 -3.17
CA LYS A 455 6.09 19.80 -4.02
C LYS A 455 5.13 20.69 -3.22
N GLU A 456 4.71 20.23 -2.04
CA GLU A 456 3.91 21.01 -1.07
C GLU A 456 4.62 22.32 -0.66
N LYS A 457 5.92 22.24 -0.35
CA LYS A 457 6.74 23.42 0.00
C LYS A 457 6.81 24.40 -1.17
N LEU A 458 7.15 23.94 -2.37
CA LEU A 458 7.29 24.80 -3.55
C LEU A 458 5.99 25.51 -3.91
N ALA A 459 4.84 24.83 -3.84
CA ALA A 459 3.53 25.45 -4.02
C ALA A 459 3.24 26.53 -2.95
N THR A 460 3.63 26.25 -1.69
CA THR A 460 3.47 27.19 -0.57
C THR A 460 4.42 28.40 -0.65
N GLU A 461 5.53 28.28 -1.38
CA GLU A 461 6.46 29.39 -1.65
C GLU A 461 5.96 30.22 -2.84
N ALA A 462 5.54 29.59 -3.95
CA ALA A 462 4.96 30.28 -5.10
C ALA A 462 3.73 31.13 -4.73
N CYS A 463 2.78 30.57 -3.97
CA CYS A 463 1.59 31.31 -3.51
C CYS A 463 1.87 32.44 -2.49
N LYS A 464 3.14 32.69 -2.12
CA LYS A 464 3.57 33.87 -1.33
C LYS A 464 4.32 34.91 -2.15
N GLU A 465 4.76 34.57 -3.37
CA GLU A 465 5.33 35.52 -4.32
C GLU A 465 4.24 36.21 -5.17
N GLU A 466 3.03 35.63 -5.19
CA GLU A 466 1.84 36.19 -5.86
C GLU A 466 0.93 37.05 -4.94
N THR A 467 1.30 37.29 -3.68
CA THR A 467 0.47 37.98 -2.65
C THR A 467 1.17 39.12 -1.92
#